data_AF-A0A7G6KN39-F1
#
_entry.id   AF-A0A7G6KN39-F1
#
_cell.length_a   1.000
_cell.length_b   1.000
_cell.length_c   1.000
_cell.angle_alpha   90.00
_cell.angle_beta   90.00
_cell.angle_gamma   90.00
#
_symmetry.space_group_name_H-M   'P 1'
#
loop_
_entity.id
_entity.type
_entity.pdbx_description
1 polymer ?
#
loop_
_entity_poly.entity_id
_entity_poly.type
_entity_poly.pdbx_seq_one_letter_code
_entity_poly.pdbx_strand_id
1 'polypeptide(L)' 'GIFQLLFHFIFLFVAGHGQEYHDCKNRGGDCILHDTCLSTGEIIYAPCPRWLICCKRLR' A
#
# COMPACT_ATOMS: atom_id res chain seq x y z
N GLY A 1 -0.69 -4.65 -31.33
CA GLY A 1 -1.57 -3.47 -31.44
C GLY A 1 -1.48 -2.64 -30.17
N ILE A 2 -1.63 -1.32 -30.28
CA ILE A 2 -1.41 -0.34 -29.18
C ILE A 2 -2.25 -0.68 -27.92
N PHE A 3 -3.44 -1.25 -28.12
CA PHE A 3 -4.32 -1.74 -27.06
C PHE A 3 -3.69 -2.78 -26.12
N GLN A 4 -2.84 -3.67 -26.64
CA GLN A 4 -2.24 -4.75 -25.85
C GLN A 4 -1.07 -4.25 -24.97
N LEU A 5 -0.38 -3.20 -25.43
CA LEU A 5 0.62 -2.47 -24.65
C LEU A 5 -0.04 -1.68 -23.52
N LEU A 6 -1.11 -0.94 -23.81
CA LEU A 6 -1.89 -0.22 -22.80
C LEU A 6 -2.40 -1.14 -21.70
N PHE A 7 -2.93 -2.32 -22.07
CA PHE A 7 -3.40 -3.30 -21.09
C PHE A 7 -2.27 -3.81 -20.18
N HIS A 8 -1.09 -4.09 -20.72
CA HIS A 8 0.09 -4.48 -19.93
C HIS A 8 0.55 -3.36 -18.99
N PHE A 9 0.57 -2.11 -19.46
CA PHE A 9 0.95 -0.97 -18.62
C PHE A 9 -0.03 -0.78 -17.46
N ILE A 10 -1.34 -0.86 -17.71
CA ILE A 10 -2.36 -0.78 -16.65
C ILE A 10 -2.21 -1.94 -15.67
N PHE A 11 -2.00 -3.17 -16.16
CA PHE A 11 -1.86 -4.33 -15.30
C PHE A 11 -0.62 -4.25 -14.41
N LEU A 12 0.53 -3.80 -14.94
CA LEU A 12 1.74 -3.59 -14.15
C LEU A 12 1.56 -2.46 -13.14
N PHE A 13 0.87 -1.39 -13.51
CA PHE A 13 0.60 -0.27 -12.60
C PHE A 13 -0.33 -0.68 -11.46
N VAL A 14 -1.38 -1.45 -11.75
CA VAL A 14 -2.32 -1.97 -10.74
C VAL A 14 -1.66 -3.06 -9.88
N ALA A 15 -0.87 -3.95 -10.47
CA ALA A 15 -0.14 -4.99 -9.74
C ALA A 15 0.91 -4.41 -8.79
N GLY A 16 1.62 -3.35 -9.21
CA GLY A 16 2.56 -2.63 -8.36
C GLY A 16 1.87 -2.03 -7.13
N HIS A 17 0.76 -1.32 -7.32
CA HIS A 17 -0.02 -0.77 -6.21
C HIS A 17 -0.67 -1.83 -5.31
N GLY A 18 -1.05 -2.98 -5.87
CA GLY A 18 -1.57 -4.11 -5.11
C GLY A 18 -0.51 -4.75 -4.22
N GLN A 19 0.74 -4.84 -4.68
CA GLN A 19 1.84 -5.42 -3.90
C GLN A 19 2.20 -4.59 -2.67
N GLU A 20 2.23 -3.25 -2.78
CA GLU A 20 2.51 -2.34 -1.67
C GLU A 20 1.49 -2.53 -0.53
N TYR A 21 0.20 -2.51 -0.88
CA TYR A 21 -0.86 -2.74 0.10
C TYR A 21 -0.78 -4.14 0.74
N HIS A 22 -0.43 -5.16 -0.06
CA HIS A 22 -0.35 -6.54 0.42
C HIS A 22 0.82 -6.77 1.39
N ASP A 23 1.98 -6.13 1.17
CA ASP A 23 3.13 -6.25 2.09
C ASP A 23 2.81 -5.66 3.47
N CYS A 24 2.18 -4.48 3.52
CA CYS A 24 1.74 -3.88 4.76
C CYS A 24 0.74 -4.77 5.52
N LYS A 25 -0.21 -5.34 4.78
CA LYS A 25 -1.24 -6.22 5.34
C LYS A 25 -0.68 -7.52 5.89
N ASN A 26 0.30 -8.11 5.21
CA ASN A 26 1.01 -9.31 5.68
C ASN A 26 1.78 -9.06 6.98
N ARG A 27 2.22 -7.83 7.24
CA ARG A 27 2.85 -7.44 8.53
C ARG A 27 1.84 -7.17 9.65
N GLY A 28 0.55 -7.34 9.37
CA GLY A 28 -0.54 -7.10 10.32
C GLY A 28 -0.87 -5.62 10.49
N GLY A 29 -0.57 -4.79 9.50
CA GLY A 29 -0.94 -3.38 9.45
C GLY A 29 -1.92 -3.05 8.32
N ASP A 30 -2.32 -1.79 8.24
CA ASP A 30 -3.10 -1.22 7.14
C ASP A 30 -2.45 0.09 6.66
N CYS A 31 -2.51 0.34 5.35
CA CYS A 31 -2.06 1.60 4.77
C CYS A 31 -3.05 2.72 5.09
N ILE A 32 -2.68 3.63 5.99
CA ILE A 32 -3.50 4.77 6.42
C ILE A 32 -2.70 6.08 6.39
N LEU A 33 -3.38 7.21 6.59
CA LEU A 33 -2.73 8.51 6.71
C LEU A 33 -1.84 8.57 7.96
N HIS A 34 -0.70 9.25 7.83
CA HIS A 34 0.30 9.38 8.89
C HIS A 34 -0.28 9.91 10.21
N ASP A 35 -1.08 10.98 10.16
CA ASP A 35 -1.78 11.54 11.32
C ASP A 35 -2.67 10.52 12.04
N THR A 36 -3.35 9.66 11.28
CA THR A 36 -4.25 8.65 11.87
C THR A 36 -3.46 7.56 12.59
N CYS A 37 -2.30 7.19 12.06
CA CYS A 37 -1.48 6.14 12.66
C CYS A 37 -0.86 6.57 13.99
N LEU A 38 -0.34 7.80 14.06
CA LEU A 38 0.32 8.31 15.27
C LEU A 38 -0.56 8.25 16.52
N SER A 39 -1.88 8.40 16.36
CA SER A 39 -2.82 8.31 17.49
C SER A 39 -3.34 6.90 17.79
N THR A 40 -3.17 5.93 16.89
CA THR A 40 -3.85 4.62 17.01
C THR A 40 -2.95 3.39 16.92
N GLY A 41 -1.65 3.55 16.68
CA GLY A 41 -0.76 2.40 16.54
C GLY A 41 0.70 2.76 16.34
N GLU A 42 1.44 1.79 15.80
CA GLU A 42 2.86 1.89 15.47
C GLU A 42 3.06 1.94 13.96
N ILE A 43 3.99 2.79 13.52
CA ILE A 43 4.36 2.93 12.10
C ILE A 43 5.32 1.80 11.73
N ILE A 44 4.93 1.00 10.75
CA ILE A 44 5.78 -0.05 10.18
C ILE A 44 6.45 0.50 8.93
N TYR A 45 7.75 0.27 8.80
CA TYR A 45 8.47 0.55 7.57
C TYR A 45 8.12 -0.50 6.51
N ALA A 46 7.06 -0.23 5.76
CA ALA A 46 6.62 -1.01 4.60
C ALA A 46 6.06 -0.07 3.51
N PRO A 47 6.26 -0.41 2.22
CA PRO A 47 5.80 0.42 1.11
C PRO A 47 4.26 0.43 1.07
N CYS A 48 3.67 1.63 1.02
CA CYS A 48 2.24 1.84 0.83
C CYS A 48 2.03 2.78 -0.35
N PRO A 49 0.94 2.63 -1.11
CA PRO A 49 0.67 3.50 -2.24
C PRO A 49 0.40 4.93 -1.78
N ARG A 50 0.95 5.92 -2.50
CA ARG A 50 0.76 7.37 -2.26
C ARG A 50 1.34 7.85 -0.91
N TRP A 51 0.73 8.88 -0.31
CA TRP A 51 1.10 9.52 0.96
C TRP A 51 0.60 8.73 2.18
N LEU A 52 0.39 7.41 2.02
CA LEU A 52 -0.08 6.52 3.07
C LEU A 52 1.14 5.83 3.69
N ILE A 53 1.04 5.53 4.98
CA ILE A 53 2.05 4.76 5.70
C ILE A 53 1.44 3.47 6.22
N CYS A 54 2.26 2.43 6.32
CA CYS A 54 1.82 1.18 6.92
C CYS A 54 1.71 1.36 8.44
N CYS A 55 0.50 1.21 8.97
CA CYS A 55 0.24 1.36 10.40
C CYS A 55 -0.30 0.07 10.99
N LYS A 56 0.27 -0.37 12.12
CA LYS A 56 -0.27 -1.49 12.89
C LYS A 56 -0.89 -0.98 14.18
N ARG A 57 -2.19 -1.20 14.32
CA ARG A 57 -2.91 -0.90 15.56
C ARG A 57 -2.42 -1.84 16.66
N LEU A 58 -1.93 -1.26 17.75
CA LEU A 58 -1.63 -1.97 18.99
C LEU A 58 -2.97 -2.12 19.73
N ARG A 59 -3.46 -3.36 19.81
CA ARG A 59 -4.75 -3.69 20.43
C ARG A 59 -4.64 -3.71 21.94
#